data_AF-F0SKU2-F1
#
_entry.id   AF-F0SKU2-F1
#
_cell.length_a   1.000
_cell.length_b   1.000
_cell.length_c   1.000
_cell.angle_alpha   90.00
_cell.angle_beta   90.00
_cell.angle_gamma   90.00
#
_symmetry.space_group_name_H-M   'P 1'
#
loop_
_entity.id
_entity.type
_entity.pdbx_description
1 polymer ?
#
loop_
_entity_poly.entity_id
_entity_poly.type
_entity_poly.pdbx_seq_one_letter_code
_entity_poly.pdbx_strand_id
1 'polypeptide(L)'
;MRRLEQLGDQFEISIPPDENGYIGRECPECEQYFKITLGTGIIGGDPICHCPYCGHSADQDQFFTEAQIEYAQSVVINKVTGAFIKDLKSLEFNHRPKGPFGIGFSMKVEGRPEPIRHYRELELEEEVICDQCTLRYTIYGTFAYCPDCGRHNSRQILDKNLALSEKQIALASQVESDLAAHLISDALENGVSAFDGFGRETCRVHAFKAKTPAKAEKISFQNLSGAQKNVGQLFGIDLASALGATEWTDACRNFQKRHLLAHKMGIVDEAYVKATADPSVVVGRKVSIQVEEVESLLKLVGRLGSYLSNELDKLS
;
A
#
# COMPACT_ATOMS: atom_id res chain seq x y z
N MET A 1 -34.63 24.48 -29.13
CA MET A 1 -34.80 23.44 -28.09
C MET A 1 -34.25 24.03 -26.80
N ARG A 2 -35.10 24.77 -26.07
CA ARG A 2 -34.63 25.75 -25.07
C ARG A 2 -33.97 25.09 -23.87
N ARG A 3 -34.45 23.92 -23.43
CA ARG A 3 -33.88 23.23 -22.26
C ARG A 3 -32.61 22.48 -22.62
N LEU A 4 -32.52 21.94 -23.83
CA LEU A 4 -31.30 21.31 -24.33
C LEU A 4 -30.16 22.32 -24.47
N GLU A 5 -30.45 23.49 -25.05
CA GLU A 5 -29.50 24.61 -25.19
C GLU A 5 -29.00 25.14 -23.85
N GLN A 6 -29.80 25.01 -22.78
CA GLN A 6 -29.43 25.44 -21.42
C GLN A 6 -28.46 24.50 -20.70
N LEU A 7 -28.21 23.28 -21.20
CA LEU A 7 -27.30 22.34 -20.54
C LEU A 7 -25.81 22.71 -20.74
N GLY A 8 -25.48 23.50 -21.76
CA GLY A 8 -24.09 23.79 -22.12
C GLY A 8 -23.37 22.59 -22.75
N ASP A 9 -22.06 22.72 -22.90
CA ASP A 9 -21.15 21.73 -23.49
C ASP A 9 -20.27 21.01 -22.46
N GLN A 10 -20.31 21.42 -21.19
CA GLN A 10 -19.55 20.84 -20.08
C GLN A 10 -20.47 20.36 -18.96
N PHE A 11 -20.13 19.21 -18.36
CA PHE A 11 -20.87 18.61 -17.26
C PHE A 11 -19.94 18.33 -16.08
N GLU A 12 -20.34 18.81 -14.91
CA GLU A 12 -19.74 18.40 -13.64
C GLU A 12 -20.55 17.24 -13.05
N ILE A 13 -19.86 16.16 -12.68
CA ILE A 13 -20.47 14.92 -12.21
C ILE A 13 -19.76 14.53 -10.92
N SER A 14 -20.54 14.42 -9.85
CA SER A 14 -20.02 13.93 -8.57
C SER A 14 -19.86 12.42 -8.63
N ILE A 15 -18.66 11.93 -8.30
CA ILE A 15 -18.37 10.52 -8.09
C ILE A 15 -18.57 10.24 -6.59
N PRO A 16 -19.61 9.47 -6.18
CA PRO A 16 -19.86 9.23 -4.78
C PRO A 16 -18.84 8.22 -4.21
N PRO A 17 -18.33 8.45 -2.98
CA PRO A 17 -17.51 7.44 -2.29
C PRO A 17 -18.35 6.24 -1.83
N ASP A 18 -17.67 5.15 -1.48
CA ASP A 18 -18.28 3.99 -0.82
C ASP A 18 -18.71 4.30 0.63
N GLU A 19 -19.33 3.31 1.29
CA GLU A 19 -19.84 3.43 2.67
C GLU A 19 -18.76 3.81 3.70
N ASN A 20 -17.49 3.55 3.39
CA ASN A 20 -16.33 3.85 4.23
C ASN A 20 -15.61 5.16 3.84
N GLY A 21 -16.12 5.87 2.83
CA GLY A 21 -15.57 7.14 2.35
C GLY A 21 -14.45 7.00 1.31
N TYR A 22 -14.28 5.82 0.70
CA TYR A 22 -13.26 5.59 -0.31
C TYR A 22 -13.79 5.78 -1.73
N ILE A 23 -12.93 6.25 -2.63
CA ILE A 23 -13.16 6.33 -4.08
C ILE A 23 -12.16 5.43 -4.77
N GLY A 24 -12.67 4.61 -5.69
CA GLY A 24 -11.85 3.71 -6.51
C GLY A 24 -11.00 4.46 -7.51
N ARG A 25 -9.82 3.92 -7.77
CA ARG A 25 -8.85 4.37 -8.76
C ARG A 25 -8.27 3.16 -9.46
N GLU A 26 -7.92 3.31 -10.73
CA GLU A 26 -7.30 2.26 -11.52
C GLU A 26 -6.06 2.81 -12.22
N CYS A 27 -4.95 2.07 -12.14
CA CYS A 27 -3.71 2.50 -12.77
C CYS A 27 -3.79 2.32 -14.30
N PRO A 28 -3.50 3.35 -15.11
CA PRO A 28 -3.51 3.22 -16.58
C PRO A 28 -2.37 2.36 -17.13
N GLU A 29 -1.32 2.10 -16.34
CA GLU A 29 -0.16 1.31 -16.77
C GLU A 29 -0.26 -0.18 -16.39
N CYS A 30 -0.74 -0.48 -15.17
CA CYS A 30 -0.78 -1.87 -14.67
C CYS A 30 -2.19 -2.39 -14.41
N GLU A 31 -3.23 -1.60 -14.69
CA GLU A 31 -4.65 -1.96 -14.59
C GLU A 31 -5.05 -2.46 -13.19
N GLN A 32 -4.28 -2.12 -12.16
CA GLN A 32 -4.56 -2.51 -10.78
C GLN A 32 -5.45 -1.47 -10.12
N TYR A 33 -6.46 -1.97 -9.41
CA TYR A 33 -7.42 -1.17 -8.65
C TYR A 33 -6.92 -0.88 -7.23
N PHE A 34 -7.16 0.33 -6.76
CA PHE A 34 -6.92 0.77 -5.38
C PHE A 34 -7.99 1.79 -4.98
N LYS A 35 -8.07 2.15 -3.70
CA LYS A 35 -8.99 3.22 -3.27
C LYS A 35 -8.32 4.26 -2.41
N ILE A 36 -8.82 5.49 -2.47
CA ILE A 36 -8.32 6.64 -1.69
C ILE A 36 -9.48 7.34 -0.98
N THR A 37 -9.21 7.98 0.17
CA THR A 37 -10.17 8.89 0.81
C THR A 37 -9.84 10.33 0.44
N LEU A 38 -10.69 10.98 -0.36
CA LEU A 38 -10.53 12.40 -0.69
C LEU A 38 -10.58 13.27 0.58
N GLY A 39 -9.82 14.36 0.59
CA GLY A 39 -9.71 15.26 1.74
C GLY A 39 -8.80 14.76 2.87
N THR A 40 -8.23 13.56 2.74
CA THR A 40 -7.03 13.15 3.47
C THR A 40 -5.82 13.30 2.56
N GLY A 41 -4.60 13.34 3.10
CA GLY A 41 -3.42 13.49 2.24
C GLY A 41 -3.09 14.94 1.89
N ILE A 42 -2.74 15.17 0.63
CA ILE A 42 -2.39 16.49 0.09
C ILE A 42 -3.67 17.20 -0.37
N ILE A 43 -4.08 18.25 0.35
CA ILE A 43 -5.40 18.90 0.18
C ILE A 43 -5.33 20.15 -0.74
N GLY A 44 -4.19 20.41 -1.41
CA GLY A 44 -4.04 21.60 -2.25
C GLY A 44 -3.06 21.41 -3.41
N GLY A 45 -3.27 22.22 -4.46
CA GLY A 45 -2.60 22.05 -5.75
C GLY A 45 -3.30 21.02 -6.63
N ASP A 46 -2.68 20.71 -7.77
CA ASP A 46 -3.05 19.58 -8.63
C ASP A 46 -2.05 18.44 -8.37
N PRO A 47 -2.19 17.67 -7.26
CA PRO A 47 -1.22 16.65 -6.91
C PRO A 47 -1.24 15.50 -7.93
N ILE A 48 -0.06 15.10 -8.37
CA ILE A 48 0.13 13.92 -9.20
C ILE A 48 -0.32 12.70 -8.38
N CYS A 49 -1.05 11.79 -9.03
CA CYS A 49 -1.42 10.52 -8.44
C CYS A 49 -0.36 9.47 -8.77
N HIS A 50 0.00 8.67 -7.78
CA HIS A 50 0.94 7.57 -7.90
C HIS A 50 0.22 6.22 -7.78
N CYS A 51 0.49 5.28 -8.67
CA CYS A 51 -0.01 3.92 -8.52
C CYS A 51 0.64 3.24 -7.29
N PRO A 52 -0.14 2.70 -6.35
CA PRO A 52 0.39 1.97 -5.20
C PRO A 52 1.31 0.80 -5.53
N TYR A 53 1.10 0.16 -6.68
CA TYR A 53 1.73 -1.11 -7.02
C TYR A 53 2.99 -0.92 -7.88
N CYS A 54 2.89 -0.20 -8.99
CA CYS A 54 4.00 -0.01 -9.93
C CYS A 54 4.72 1.34 -9.78
N GLY A 55 4.15 2.30 -9.04
CA GLY A 55 4.72 3.65 -8.90
C GLY A 55 4.49 4.58 -10.09
N HIS A 56 3.70 4.17 -11.11
CA HIS A 56 3.29 5.03 -12.23
C HIS A 56 2.73 6.35 -11.71
N SER A 57 3.10 7.46 -12.34
CA SER A 57 2.74 8.80 -11.89
C SER A 57 2.02 9.54 -13.01
N ALA A 58 0.78 9.95 -12.78
CA ALA A 58 -0.04 10.68 -13.74
C ALA A 58 -1.05 11.59 -13.03
N ASP A 59 -1.72 12.45 -13.80
CA ASP A 59 -2.77 13.33 -13.26
C ASP A 59 -3.93 12.52 -12.68
N GLN A 60 -4.62 13.08 -11.68
CA GLN A 60 -5.71 12.41 -10.95
C GLN A 60 -6.87 11.94 -11.85
N ASP A 61 -7.06 12.59 -13.00
CA ASP A 61 -8.10 12.25 -13.97
C ASP A 61 -7.72 11.06 -14.86
N GLN A 62 -6.46 10.64 -14.89
CA GLN A 62 -6.02 9.45 -15.60
C GLN A 62 -6.25 8.14 -14.83
N PHE A 63 -6.62 8.25 -13.55
CA PHE A 63 -6.87 7.11 -12.67
C PHE A 63 -8.36 6.79 -12.47
N PHE A 64 -9.26 7.33 -13.30
CA PHE A 64 -10.67 6.94 -13.25
C PHE A 64 -10.84 5.49 -13.70
N THR A 65 -11.69 4.76 -12.98
CA THR A 65 -12.03 3.39 -13.37
C THR A 65 -13.00 3.40 -14.56
N GLU A 66 -13.00 2.32 -15.35
CA GLU A 66 -13.97 2.17 -16.45
C GLU A 66 -15.41 2.32 -15.94
N ALA A 67 -15.73 1.74 -14.79
CA ALA A 67 -17.06 1.82 -14.17
C ALA A 67 -17.45 3.26 -13.77
N GLN A 68 -16.50 4.08 -13.32
CA GLN A 68 -16.72 5.50 -13.02
C GLN A 68 -16.97 6.31 -14.31
N ILE A 69 -16.23 6.00 -15.38
CA ILE A 69 -16.43 6.62 -16.69
C ILE A 69 -17.82 6.27 -17.25
N GLU A 70 -18.22 5.00 -17.18
CA GLU A 70 -19.55 4.56 -17.61
C GLU A 70 -20.68 5.21 -16.80
N TYR A 71 -20.49 5.32 -15.47
CA TYR A 71 -21.41 6.05 -14.60
C TYR A 71 -21.58 7.50 -15.07
N ALA A 72 -20.47 8.21 -15.24
CA ALA A 72 -20.46 9.60 -15.68
C ALA A 72 -21.16 9.77 -17.03
N GLN A 73 -20.83 8.92 -18.01
CA GLN A 73 -21.48 8.92 -19.32
C GLN A 73 -23.00 8.70 -19.20
N SER A 74 -23.45 7.74 -18.39
CA SER A 74 -24.87 7.48 -18.19
C SER A 74 -25.62 8.66 -17.55
N VAL A 75 -24.97 9.40 -16.65
CA VAL A 75 -25.53 10.63 -16.04
C VAL A 75 -25.69 11.73 -17.09
N VAL A 76 -24.70 11.92 -17.97
CA VAL A 76 -24.79 12.90 -19.07
C VAL A 76 -25.91 12.53 -20.02
N ILE A 77 -25.96 11.27 -20.48
CA ILE A 77 -27.00 10.79 -21.41
C ILE A 77 -28.39 10.93 -20.77
N ASN A 78 -28.55 10.62 -19.48
CA ASN A 78 -29.79 10.85 -18.75
C ASN A 78 -30.20 12.34 -18.76
N LYS A 79 -29.28 13.26 -18.45
CA LYS A 79 -29.55 14.72 -18.45
C LYS A 79 -29.97 15.21 -19.85
N VAL A 80 -29.23 14.80 -20.88
CA VAL A 80 -29.48 15.19 -22.29
C VAL A 80 -30.81 14.65 -22.78
N THR A 81 -31.04 13.33 -22.64
CA THR A 81 -32.31 12.70 -23.05
C THR A 81 -33.49 13.26 -22.29
N GLY A 82 -33.33 13.56 -21.00
CA GLY A 82 -34.34 14.20 -20.18
C GLY A 82 -34.67 15.63 -20.62
N ALA A 83 -33.68 16.44 -20.97
CA ALA A 83 -33.90 17.79 -21.51
C ALA A 83 -34.59 17.74 -22.88
N PHE A 84 -34.14 16.85 -23.76
CA PHE A 84 -34.73 16.63 -25.07
C PHE A 84 -36.20 16.20 -24.98
N ILE A 85 -36.52 15.21 -24.13
CA ILE A 85 -37.91 14.77 -23.90
C ILE A 85 -38.76 15.91 -23.36
N LYS A 86 -38.24 16.74 -22.44
CA LYS A 86 -38.98 17.90 -21.90
C LYS A 86 -39.23 18.96 -22.97
N ASP A 87 -38.29 19.18 -23.87
CA ASP A 87 -38.47 20.09 -25.02
C ASP A 87 -39.52 19.54 -26.00
N LEU A 88 -39.47 18.25 -26.34
CA LEU A 88 -40.50 17.62 -27.17
C LEU A 88 -41.89 17.65 -26.52
N LYS A 89 -41.97 17.39 -25.21
CA LYS A 89 -43.24 17.50 -24.46
C LYS A 89 -43.81 18.91 -24.48
N SER A 90 -42.97 19.94 -24.55
CA SER A 90 -43.45 21.32 -24.67
C SER A 90 -44.10 21.64 -26.03
N LEU A 91 -43.88 20.78 -27.04
CA LEU A 91 -44.52 20.85 -28.35
C LEU A 91 -45.82 20.04 -28.42
N GLU A 92 -46.22 19.35 -27.34
CA GLU A 92 -47.50 18.65 -27.30
C GLU A 92 -48.66 19.62 -27.53
N PHE A 93 -49.60 19.19 -28.35
CA PHE A 93 -50.81 19.96 -28.60
C PHE A 93 -52.00 19.02 -28.79
N ASN A 94 -53.18 19.55 -28.51
CA ASN A 94 -54.44 18.86 -28.72
C ASN A 94 -55.42 19.80 -29.41
N HIS A 95 -55.61 19.63 -30.72
CA HIS A 95 -56.59 20.37 -31.47
C HIS A 95 -57.90 19.59 -31.51
N ARG A 96 -58.89 20.06 -30.72
CA ARG A 96 -60.22 19.45 -30.69
C ARG A 96 -61.00 19.80 -31.96
N PRO A 97 -61.78 18.87 -32.52
CA PRO A 97 -62.58 19.14 -33.71
C PRO A 97 -63.61 20.24 -33.43
N LYS A 98 -63.79 21.17 -34.37
CA LYS A 98 -64.81 22.24 -34.32
C LYS A 98 -65.74 22.16 -35.53
N GLY A 99 -67.05 22.23 -35.28
CA GLY A 99 -68.09 22.23 -36.32
C GLY A 99 -68.48 20.83 -36.84
N PRO A 100 -69.47 20.73 -37.74
CA PRO A 100 -70.10 19.46 -38.14
C PRO A 100 -69.21 18.52 -38.96
N PHE A 101 -68.05 18.97 -39.45
CA PHE A 101 -67.10 18.17 -40.26
C PHE A 101 -65.63 18.32 -39.78
N GLY A 102 -65.41 18.71 -38.52
CA GLY A 102 -64.06 18.98 -38.02
C GLY A 102 -63.23 17.72 -37.79
N ILE A 103 -61.97 17.72 -38.24
CA ILE A 103 -60.97 16.68 -37.91
C ILE A 103 -60.09 17.22 -36.76
N GLY A 104 -60.05 16.48 -35.66
CA GLY A 104 -59.13 16.75 -34.55
C GLY A 104 -57.80 16.03 -34.75
N PHE A 105 -56.72 16.64 -34.30
CA PHE A 105 -55.39 16.04 -34.32
C PHE A 105 -54.64 16.42 -33.04
N SER A 106 -53.92 15.46 -32.48
CA SER A 106 -53.17 15.63 -31.24
C SER A 106 -51.82 14.94 -31.34
N MET A 107 -50.80 15.54 -30.74
CA MET A 107 -49.49 14.94 -30.59
C MET A 107 -49.16 14.84 -29.11
N LYS A 108 -48.84 13.63 -28.66
CA LYS A 108 -48.35 13.33 -27.31
C LYS A 108 -46.98 12.67 -27.42
N VAL A 109 -46.07 13.02 -26.53
CA VAL A 109 -44.70 12.54 -26.51
C VAL A 109 -44.54 11.63 -25.29
N GLU A 110 -44.38 10.34 -25.56
CA GLU A 110 -44.05 9.34 -24.55
C GLU A 110 -42.54 9.09 -24.54
N GLY A 111 -41.96 8.97 -23.34
CA GLY A 111 -40.53 8.78 -23.19
C GLY A 111 -40.09 9.01 -21.75
N ARG A 112 -39.04 8.28 -21.37
CA ARG A 112 -38.30 8.47 -20.12
C ARG A 112 -36.83 8.72 -20.45
N PRO A 113 -36.12 9.50 -19.63
CA PRO A 113 -34.67 9.62 -19.76
C PRO A 113 -33.99 8.25 -19.70
N GLU A 114 -32.83 8.13 -20.33
CA GLU A 114 -32.03 6.89 -20.27
C GLU A 114 -31.64 6.58 -18.81
N PRO A 115 -31.75 5.33 -18.33
CA PRO A 115 -31.38 5.01 -16.95
C PRO A 115 -29.90 5.31 -16.66
N ILE A 116 -29.66 5.75 -15.43
CA ILE A 116 -28.30 5.92 -14.90
C ILE A 116 -27.75 4.55 -14.54
N ARG A 117 -26.55 4.23 -15.02
CA ARG A 117 -25.80 3.06 -14.58
C ARG A 117 -25.19 3.36 -13.23
N HIS A 118 -25.23 2.43 -12.30
CA HIS A 118 -24.60 2.55 -11.00
C HIS A 118 -23.49 1.49 -10.88
N TYR A 119 -22.44 1.81 -10.14
CA TYR A 119 -21.33 0.90 -9.87
C TYR A 119 -21.10 0.77 -8.37
N ARG A 120 -20.26 -0.19 -7.98
CA ARG A 120 -19.82 -0.38 -6.60
C ARG A 120 -18.30 -0.49 -6.59
N GLU A 121 -17.70 0.11 -5.57
CA GLU A 121 -16.27 -0.02 -5.32
C GLU A 121 -15.92 -1.44 -4.84
N LEU A 122 -14.71 -1.91 -5.15
CA LEU A 122 -14.24 -3.22 -4.72
C LEU A 122 -13.81 -3.19 -3.24
N GLU A 123 -13.93 -4.33 -2.57
CA GLU A 123 -13.36 -4.53 -1.23
C GLU A 123 -11.90 -4.95 -1.37
N LEU A 124 -11.03 -4.27 -0.63
CA LEU A 124 -9.57 -4.44 -0.62
C LEU A 124 -9.11 -4.92 0.75
N GLU A 125 -7.93 -5.52 0.80
CA GLU A 125 -7.43 -6.28 1.96
C GLU A 125 -6.89 -5.38 3.07
N GLU A 126 -6.07 -4.38 2.71
CA GLU A 126 -5.29 -3.61 3.68
C GLU A 126 -5.62 -2.12 3.61
N GLU A 127 -5.89 -1.53 4.78
CA GLU A 127 -5.99 -0.09 4.96
C GLU A 127 -4.64 0.51 5.39
N VAL A 128 -4.19 1.50 4.64
CA VAL A 128 -2.93 2.20 4.90
C VAL A 128 -3.20 3.69 5.11
N ILE A 129 -2.63 4.22 6.18
CA ILE A 129 -2.52 5.66 6.43
C ILE A 129 -1.05 6.04 6.22
N CYS A 130 -0.77 6.90 5.26
CA CYS A 130 0.59 7.33 4.95
C CYS A 130 1.20 8.12 6.12
N ASP A 131 2.42 7.77 6.53
CA ASP A 131 3.16 8.45 7.59
C ASP A 131 3.74 9.83 7.21
N GLN A 132 3.70 10.21 5.92
CA GLN A 132 4.14 11.53 5.43
C GLN A 132 2.97 12.48 5.25
N CYS A 133 2.04 12.15 4.35
CA CYS A 133 0.98 13.07 3.96
C CYS A 133 -0.35 12.77 4.64
N THR A 134 -0.47 11.67 5.40
CA THR A 134 -1.72 11.23 6.07
C THR A 134 -2.84 10.76 5.14
N LEU A 135 -2.56 10.56 3.85
CA LEU A 135 -3.53 9.96 2.93
C LEU A 135 -3.96 8.59 3.46
N ARG A 136 -5.27 8.37 3.52
CA ARG A 136 -5.88 7.08 3.80
C ARG A 136 -6.27 6.41 2.49
N TYR A 137 -5.73 5.22 2.26
CA TYR A 137 -5.92 4.46 1.03
C TYR A 137 -5.97 2.95 1.32
N THR A 138 -6.55 2.19 0.41
CA THR A 138 -6.67 0.74 0.51
C THR A 138 -6.12 0.06 -0.73
N ILE A 139 -5.46 -1.08 -0.56
CA ILE A 139 -4.73 -1.82 -1.60
C ILE A 139 -4.92 -3.34 -1.46
N TYR A 140 -4.52 -4.08 -2.47
CA TYR A 140 -4.20 -5.51 -2.35
C TYR A 140 -2.78 -5.71 -1.80
N GLY A 141 -2.60 -6.69 -0.92
CA GLY A 141 -1.30 -6.95 -0.28
C GLY A 141 -0.88 -5.86 0.71
N THR A 142 0.41 -5.88 1.09
CA THR A 142 0.91 -5.07 2.22
C THR A 142 1.80 -3.91 1.79
N PHE A 143 2.66 -4.11 0.79
CA PHE A 143 3.62 -3.10 0.34
C PHE A 143 3.05 -2.24 -0.78
N ALA A 144 3.22 -0.93 -0.67
CA ALA A 144 2.73 0.02 -1.66
C ALA A 144 3.41 1.39 -1.58
N TYR A 145 3.37 2.09 -2.71
CA TYR A 145 3.54 3.54 -2.77
C TYR A 145 2.28 4.27 -2.26
N CYS A 146 2.48 5.43 -1.65
CA CYS A 146 1.38 6.33 -1.32
C CYS A 146 0.86 7.02 -2.60
N PRO A 147 -0.45 6.96 -2.89
CA PRO A 147 -1.03 7.64 -4.05
C PRO A 147 -0.80 9.14 -4.15
N ASP A 148 -0.57 9.83 -3.03
CA ASP A 148 -0.40 11.29 -3.03
C ASP A 148 1.07 11.72 -3.07
N CYS A 149 1.91 11.16 -2.20
CA CYS A 149 3.30 11.62 -2.05
C CYS A 149 4.34 10.69 -2.70
N GLY A 150 3.91 9.54 -3.25
CA GLY A 150 4.81 8.57 -3.88
C GLY A 150 5.76 7.86 -2.92
N ARG A 151 5.70 8.10 -1.61
CA ARG A 151 6.56 7.40 -0.65
C ARG A 151 6.16 5.94 -0.53
N HIS A 152 7.14 5.04 -0.59
CA HIS A 152 6.93 3.63 -0.37
C HIS A 152 6.77 3.31 1.13
N ASN A 153 5.76 2.51 1.49
CA ASN A 153 5.40 2.20 2.88
C ASN A 153 6.30 1.14 3.55
N SER A 154 7.33 0.62 2.87
CA SER A 154 8.20 -0.44 3.40
C SER A 154 8.82 -0.05 4.75
N ARG A 155 9.25 1.21 4.89
CA ARG A 155 9.77 1.72 6.16
C ARG A 155 8.71 1.75 7.26
N GLN A 156 7.52 2.25 6.95
CA GLN A 156 6.39 2.28 7.88
C GLN A 156 6.01 0.88 8.36
N ILE A 157 6.07 -0.13 7.49
CA ILE A 157 5.83 -1.53 7.83
C ILE A 157 6.90 -2.07 8.77
N LEU A 158 8.18 -1.78 8.52
CA LEU A 158 9.26 -2.15 9.44
C LEU A 158 8.98 -1.59 10.84
N ASP A 159 8.75 -0.28 10.93
CA ASP A 159 8.56 0.40 12.22
C ASP A 159 7.32 -0.14 12.97
N LYS A 160 6.21 -0.41 12.27
CA LYS A 160 5.02 -1.05 12.87
C LYS A 160 5.32 -2.45 13.42
N ASN A 161 6.08 -3.27 12.70
CA ASN A 161 6.43 -4.62 13.15
C ASN A 161 7.42 -4.60 14.32
N LEU A 162 8.40 -3.69 14.33
CA LEU A 162 9.29 -3.52 15.48
C LEU A 162 8.51 -3.08 16.73
N ALA A 163 7.58 -2.13 16.59
CA ALA A 163 6.70 -1.71 17.69
C ALA A 163 5.79 -2.85 18.19
N LEU A 164 5.39 -3.79 17.31
CA LEU A 164 4.66 -4.99 17.72
C LEU A 164 5.56 -5.94 18.54
N SER A 165 6.81 -6.18 18.09
CA SER A 165 7.79 -6.95 18.85
C SER A 165 8.07 -6.35 20.23
N GLU A 166 8.17 -5.02 20.34
CA GLU A 166 8.31 -4.32 21.62
C GLU A 166 7.11 -4.59 22.55
N LYS A 167 5.88 -4.60 22.01
CA LYS A 167 4.68 -4.97 22.78
C LYS A 167 4.68 -6.43 23.22
N GLN A 168 5.21 -7.35 22.42
CA GLN A 168 5.37 -8.76 22.81
C GLN A 168 6.33 -8.89 24.00
N ILE A 169 7.45 -8.16 23.99
CA ILE A 169 8.39 -8.10 25.11
C ILE A 169 7.71 -7.52 26.37
N ALA A 170 6.97 -6.43 26.22
CA ALA A 170 6.24 -5.83 27.34
C ALA A 170 5.20 -6.80 27.94
N LEU A 171 4.48 -7.55 27.09
CA LEU A 171 3.54 -8.58 27.54
C LEU A 171 4.23 -9.76 28.25
N ALA A 172 5.43 -10.14 27.81
CA ALA A 172 6.20 -11.22 28.43
C ALA A 172 6.47 -10.97 29.94
N SER A 173 6.60 -9.70 30.34
CA SER A 173 6.78 -9.33 31.76
C SER A 173 5.54 -9.56 32.65
N GLN A 174 4.38 -9.83 32.05
CA GLN A 174 3.08 -9.91 32.73
C GLN A 174 2.51 -11.33 32.77
N VAL A 175 3.19 -12.31 32.17
CA VAL A 175 2.71 -13.69 32.01
C VAL A 175 3.64 -14.69 32.68
N GLU A 176 3.21 -15.95 32.77
CA GLU A 176 4.00 -17.05 33.33
C GLU A 176 5.27 -17.36 32.51
N SER A 177 6.24 -18.03 33.11
CA SER A 177 7.60 -18.17 32.58
C SER A 177 7.68 -18.81 31.19
N ASP A 178 6.87 -19.84 30.93
CA ASP A 178 6.94 -20.58 29.67
C ASP A 178 6.38 -19.76 28.50
N LEU A 179 5.25 -19.09 28.72
CA LEU A 179 4.67 -18.17 27.75
C LEU A 179 5.56 -16.93 27.57
N ALA A 180 6.16 -16.41 28.64
CA ALA A 180 7.10 -15.28 28.57
C ALA A 180 8.31 -15.61 27.68
N ALA A 181 8.90 -16.79 27.84
CA ALA A 181 10.03 -17.24 27.02
C ALA A 181 9.63 -17.40 25.53
N HIS A 182 8.41 -17.87 25.26
CA HIS A 182 7.88 -17.95 23.90
C HIS A 182 7.71 -16.56 23.27
N LEU A 183 7.09 -15.61 23.99
CA LEU A 183 6.88 -14.24 23.52
C LEU A 183 8.19 -13.51 23.21
N ILE A 184 9.23 -13.70 24.05
CA ILE A 184 10.55 -13.12 23.81
C ILE A 184 11.21 -13.73 22.57
N SER A 185 11.08 -15.04 22.38
CA SER A 185 11.59 -15.74 21.19
C SER A 185 10.88 -15.27 19.93
N ASP A 186 9.55 -15.18 19.95
CA ASP A 186 8.73 -14.65 18.85
C ASP A 186 9.11 -13.21 18.52
N ALA A 187 9.35 -12.36 19.52
CA ALA A 187 9.73 -10.97 19.30
C ALA A 187 11.06 -10.85 18.52
N LEU A 188 12.03 -11.72 18.83
CA LEU A 188 13.29 -11.82 18.08
C LEU A 188 13.06 -12.30 16.64
N GLU A 189 12.27 -13.37 16.45
CA GLU A 189 11.96 -13.90 15.12
C GLU A 189 11.22 -12.88 14.25
N ASN A 190 10.26 -12.17 14.84
CA ASN A 190 9.48 -11.11 14.20
C ASN A 190 10.36 -9.92 13.84
N GLY A 191 11.28 -9.49 14.72
CA GLY A 191 12.21 -8.40 14.44
C GLY A 191 13.10 -8.69 13.23
N VAL A 192 13.66 -9.90 13.17
CA VAL A 192 14.49 -10.35 12.03
C VAL A 192 13.64 -10.51 10.75
N SER A 193 12.46 -11.10 10.86
CA SER A 193 11.57 -11.33 9.70
C SER A 193 11.02 -10.02 9.13
N ALA A 194 10.75 -9.03 9.99
CA ALA A 194 10.36 -7.69 9.60
C ALA A 194 11.48 -6.97 8.84
N PHE A 195 12.72 -7.04 9.34
CA PHE A 195 13.87 -6.50 8.62
C PHE A 195 14.08 -7.20 7.28
N ASP A 196 13.88 -8.51 7.24
CA ASP A 196 14.02 -9.30 6.02
C ASP A 196 13.00 -8.90 4.96
N GLY A 197 11.72 -8.79 5.33
CA GLY A 197 10.67 -8.27 4.46
C GLY A 197 10.95 -6.86 3.96
N PHE A 198 11.31 -5.95 4.88
CA PHE A 198 11.68 -4.57 4.56
C PHE A 198 12.86 -4.49 3.58
N GLY A 199 13.94 -5.23 3.86
CA GLY A 199 15.18 -5.17 3.07
C GLY A 199 14.96 -5.69 1.66
N ARG A 200 14.25 -6.83 1.51
CA ARG A 200 13.86 -7.36 0.20
C ARG A 200 13.06 -6.35 -0.60
N GLU A 201 12.02 -5.80 0.02
CA GLU A 201 11.11 -4.91 -0.69
C GLU A 201 11.80 -3.60 -1.08
N THR A 202 12.57 -3.02 -0.16
CA THR A 202 13.29 -1.76 -0.41
C THR A 202 14.36 -1.94 -1.51
N CYS A 203 15.03 -3.09 -1.57
CA CYS A 203 15.94 -3.41 -2.68
C CYS A 203 15.19 -3.71 -3.99
N ARG A 204 14.01 -4.32 -3.93
CA ARG A 204 13.16 -4.61 -5.11
C ARG A 204 12.71 -3.30 -5.77
N VAL A 205 12.18 -2.36 -5.00
CA VAL A 205 11.72 -1.07 -5.55
C VAL A 205 12.87 -0.22 -6.09
N HIS A 206 14.08 -0.40 -5.57
CA HIS A 206 15.31 0.23 -6.07
C HIS A 206 16.09 -0.63 -7.06
N ALA A 207 15.55 -1.76 -7.53
CA ALA A 207 16.32 -2.72 -8.33
C ALA A 207 16.88 -2.11 -9.61
N PHE A 208 16.17 -1.13 -10.21
CA PHE A 208 16.63 -0.41 -11.40
C PHE A 208 17.92 0.40 -11.17
N LYS A 209 18.24 0.77 -9.92
CA LYS A 209 19.49 1.43 -9.53
C LYS A 209 20.63 0.45 -9.22
N ALA A 210 20.34 -0.85 -9.16
CA ALA A 210 21.35 -1.86 -8.83
C ALA A 210 22.22 -2.20 -10.05
N LYS A 211 23.48 -2.60 -9.79
CA LYS A 211 24.36 -3.17 -10.84
C LYS A 211 23.78 -4.40 -11.52
N THR A 212 22.89 -5.13 -10.84
CA THR A 212 22.20 -6.29 -11.41
C THR A 212 20.77 -6.35 -10.88
N PRO A 213 19.79 -5.74 -11.57
CA PRO A 213 18.40 -5.62 -11.09
C PRO A 213 17.76 -6.95 -10.68
N ALA A 214 17.86 -7.97 -11.54
CA ALA A 214 17.29 -9.30 -11.28
C ALA A 214 17.85 -10.00 -10.03
N LYS A 215 19.06 -9.63 -9.57
CA LYS A 215 19.62 -10.12 -8.31
C LYS A 215 19.14 -9.30 -7.12
N ALA A 216 18.94 -7.99 -7.28
CA ALA A 216 18.39 -7.13 -6.24
C ALA A 216 16.96 -7.51 -5.87
N GLU A 217 16.13 -7.89 -6.85
CA GLU A 217 14.76 -8.38 -6.62
C GLU A 217 14.69 -9.70 -5.82
N LYS A 218 15.78 -10.47 -5.83
CA LYS A 218 15.86 -11.80 -5.17
C LYS A 218 16.78 -11.80 -3.96
N ILE A 219 17.17 -10.62 -3.47
CA ILE A 219 18.03 -10.51 -2.29
C ILE A 219 17.33 -11.11 -1.07
N SER A 220 18.10 -11.53 -0.07
CA SER A 220 17.59 -12.00 1.22
C SER A 220 18.35 -11.31 2.34
N PHE A 221 17.64 -11.01 3.41
CA PHE A 221 18.15 -10.33 4.59
C PHE A 221 18.09 -11.23 5.83
N GLN A 222 17.72 -12.51 5.68
CA GLN A 222 17.72 -13.51 6.77
C GLN A 222 19.10 -13.78 7.38
N ASN A 223 20.17 -13.43 6.66
CA ASN A 223 21.54 -13.46 7.15
C ASN A 223 22.17 -12.08 6.96
N LEU A 224 22.46 -11.37 8.06
CA LEU A 224 22.90 -9.98 8.02
C LEU A 224 24.25 -9.78 7.30
N SER A 225 25.24 -10.65 7.53
CA SER A 225 26.53 -10.60 6.83
C SER A 225 26.39 -10.87 5.34
N GLY A 226 25.53 -11.82 4.96
CA GLY A 226 25.19 -12.10 3.57
C GLY A 226 24.49 -10.90 2.92
N ALA A 227 23.56 -10.27 3.64
CA ALA A 227 22.88 -9.06 3.20
C ALA A 227 23.87 -7.90 2.98
N GLN A 228 24.78 -7.64 3.92
CA GLN A 228 25.83 -6.63 3.78
C GLN A 228 26.64 -6.83 2.50
N LYS A 229 27.11 -8.05 2.25
CA LYS A 229 27.88 -8.38 1.05
C LYS A 229 27.05 -8.14 -0.21
N ASN A 230 25.80 -8.60 -0.24
CA ASN A 230 24.94 -8.48 -1.41
C ASN A 230 24.57 -7.01 -1.69
N VAL A 231 24.20 -6.25 -0.67
CA VAL A 231 23.89 -4.82 -0.77
C VAL A 231 25.12 -4.03 -1.22
N GLY A 232 26.31 -4.31 -0.66
CA GLY A 232 27.55 -3.67 -1.08
C GLY A 232 27.93 -4.00 -2.53
N GLN A 233 27.71 -5.24 -2.97
CA GLN A 233 27.96 -5.62 -4.36
C GLN A 233 26.99 -4.95 -5.34
N LEU A 234 25.70 -4.98 -5.02
CA LEU A 234 24.61 -4.54 -5.90
C LEU A 234 24.45 -3.02 -5.95
N PHE A 235 24.58 -2.35 -4.81
CA PHE A 235 24.28 -0.92 -4.65
C PHE A 235 25.49 -0.09 -4.23
N GLY A 236 26.62 -0.72 -3.84
CA GLY A 236 27.78 0.00 -3.33
C GLY A 236 27.62 0.51 -1.89
N ILE A 237 26.57 0.07 -1.19
CA ILE A 237 26.25 0.50 0.18
C ILE A 237 26.80 -0.54 1.18
N ASP A 238 27.61 -0.09 2.13
CA ASP A 238 28.03 -0.93 3.25
C ASP A 238 27.05 -0.80 4.43
N LEU A 239 26.26 -1.85 4.69
CA LEU A 239 25.31 -1.87 5.82
C LEU A 239 26.00 -1.75 7.18
N ALA A 240 27.23 -2.27 7.33
CA ALA A 240 27.92 -2.25 8.62
C ALA A 240 28.28 -0.84 9.06
N SER A 241 28.38 0.11 8.13
CA SER A 241 28.63 1.53 8.42
C SER A 241 27.53 2.20 9.26
N ALA A 242 26.34 1.58 9.39
CA ALA A 242 25.27 2.09 10.25
C ALA A 242 25.52 1.85 11.76
N LEU A 243 26.38 0.89 12.11
CA LEU A 243 26.54 0.35 13.46
C LEU A 243 28.01 0.33 13.90
N GLY A 244 28.27 0.37 15.20
CA GLY A 244 29.60 0.08 15.76
C GLY A 244 29.98 -1.39 15.58
N ALA A 245 31.27 -1.72 15.67
CA ALA A 245 31.75 -3.10 15.46
C ALA A 245 31.13 -4.12 16.45
N THR A 246 30.92 -3.73 17.71
CA THR A 246 30.26 -4.55 18.72
C THR A 246 28.78 -4.75 18.41
N GLU A 247 28.07 -3.65 18.12
CA GLU A 247 26.66 -3.65 17.72
C GLU A 247 26.42 -4.53 16.49
N TRP A 248 27.28 -4.44 15.48
CA TRP A 248 27.23 -5.29 14.29
C TRP A 248 27.39 -6.77 14.62
N THR A 249 28.35 -7.09 15.49
CA THR A 249 28.61 -8.46 15.94
C THR A 249 27.39 -9.02 16.68
N ASP A 250 26.79 -8.22 17.56
CA ASP A 250 25.61 -8.61 18.34
C ASP A 250 24.37 -8.77 17.46
N ALA A 251 24.17 -7.88 16.48
CA ALA A 251 23.10 -8.03 15.48
C ALA A 251 23.29 -9.32 14.68
N CYS A 252 24.49 -9.58 14.16
CA CYS A 252 24.80 -10.83 13.45
C CYS A 252 24.50 -12.07 14.30
N ARG A 253 24.88 -12.07 15.59
CA ARG A 253 24.60 -13.17 16.52
C ARG A 253 23.10 -13.42 16.66
N ASN A 254 22.30 -12.37 16.85
CA ASN A 254 20.85 -12.48 16.96
C ASN A 254 20.18 -13.04 15.70
N PHE A 255 20.67 -12.67 14.51
CA PHE A 255 20.20 -13.28 13.25
C PHE A 255 20.51 -14.78 13.19
N GLN A 256 21.66 -15.21 13.73
CA GLN A 256 21.96 -16.65 13.87
C GLN A 256 21.05 -17.33 14.91
N LYS A 257 20.71 -16.66 16.02
CA LYS A 257 19.75 -17.20 17.00
C LYS A 257 18.37 -17.42 16.37
N ARG A 258 17.88 -16.48 15.54
CA ARG A 258 16.65 -16.68 14.75
C ARG A 258 16.70 -17.93 13.88
N HIS A 259 17.84 -18.23 13.23
CA HIS A 259 17.97 -19.47 12.45
C HIS A 259 17.78 -20.72 13.33
N LEU A 260 18.32 -20.71 14.55
CA LEU A 260 18.14 -21.81 15.49
C LEU A 260 16.67 -21.96 15.90
N LEU A 261 16.00 -20.87 16.26
CA LEU A 261 14.59 -20.88 16.65
C LEU A 261 13.70 -21.42 15.52
N ALA A 262 13.82 -20.84 14.31
CA ALA A 262 12.95 -21.15 13.19
C ALA A 262 13.21 -22.53 12.55
N HIS A 263 14.43 -23.05 12.60
CA HIS A 263 14.83 -24.23 11.82
C HIS A 263 15.51 -25.35 12.62
N LYS A 264 15.90 -25.10 13.86
CA LYS A 264 16.62 -26.06 14.72
C LYS A 264 15.93 -26.29 16.07
N MET A 265 14.67 -25.88 16.23
CA MET A 265 13.91 -25.99 17.49
C MET A 265 14.63 -25.28 18.66
N GLY A 266 15.36 -24.21 18.35
CA GLY A 266 16.20 -23.47 19.30
C GLY A 266 17.46 -24.23 19.76
N ILE A 267 17.83 -25.37 19.17
CA ILE A 267 19.01 -26.15 19.57
C ILE A 267 20.27 -25.64 18.87
N VAL A 268 21.30 -25.31 19.66
CA VAL A 268 22.60 -24.83 19.19
C VAL A 268 23.32 -25.93 18.41
N ASP A 269 23.71 -25.62 17.17
CA ASP A 269 24.51 -26.49 16.31
C ASP A 269 25.95 -25.96 16.11
N GLU A 270 26.81 -26.78 15.50
CA GLU A 270 28.20 -26.40 15.23
C GLU A 270 28.31 -25.19 14.29
N ALA A 271 27.34 -25.02 13.38
CA ALA A 271 27.31 -23.91 12.44
C ALA A 271 27.12 -22.58 13.18
N TYR A 272 26.23 -22.52 14.17
CA TYR A 272 26.05 -21.35 15.04
C TYR A 272 27.33 -20.97 15.77
N VAL A 273 27.98 -21.95 16.44
CA VAL A 273 29.20 -21.69 17.23
C VAL A 273 30.32 -21.19 16.34
N LYS A 274 30.50 -21.79 15.16
CA LYS A 274 31.49 -21.36 14.17
C LYS A 274 31.22 -19.95 13.64
N ALA A 275 29.96 -19.58 13.45
CA ALA A 275 29.57 -18.28 12.89
C ALA A 275 29.64 -17.14 13.92
N THR A 276 29.39 -17.43 15.20
CA THR A 276 29.21 -16.39 16.24
C THR A 276 30.35 -16.33 17.25
N ALA A 277 31.15 -17.39 17.37
CA ALA A 277 32.14 -17.58 18.43
C ALA A 277 31.58 -17.28 19.83
N ASP A 278 30.29 -17.55 20.04
CA ASP A 278 29.57 -17.27 21.28
C ASP A 278 30.07 -18.21 22.40
N PRO A 279 30.74 -17.68 23.44
CA PRO A 279 31.31 -18.50 24.51
C PRO A 279 30.26 -18.99 25.51
N SER A 280 29.03 -18.45 25.46
CA SER A 280 27.97 -18.73 26.43
C SER A 280 27.14 -19.97 26.09
N VAL A 281 27.33 -20.56 24.90
CA VAL A 281 26.52 -21.67 24.40
C VAL A 281 27.25 -23.00 24.41
N VAL A 282 26.47 -24.08 24.45
CA VAL A 282 26.96 -25.46 24.33
C VAL A 282 26.18 -26.17 23.23
N VAL A 283 26.87 -26.80 22.28
CA VAL A 283 26.26 -27.56 21.19
C VAL A 283 25.29 -28.62 21.74
N GLY A 284 24.11 -28.73 21.15
CA GLY A 284 23.04 -29.64 21.56
C GLY A 284 22.15 -29.13 22.69
N ARG A 285 22.38 -27.92 23.22
CA ARG A 285 21.50 -27.26 24.20
C ARG A 285 20.58 -26.23 23.54
N LYS A 286 19.47 -25.91 24.21
CA LYS A 286 18.61 -24.78 23.80
C LYS A 286 19.38 -23.47 23.95
N VAL A 287 19.30 -22.61 22.95
CA VAL A 287 19.80 -21.24 23.02
C VAL A 287 18.97 -20.44 24.01
N SER A 288 19.62 -19.59 24.80
CA SER A 288 18.94 -18.67 25.70
C SER A 288 18.71 -17.34 24.99
N ILE A 289 17.47 -16.84 25.06
CA ILE A 289 17.09 -15.52 24.56
C ILE A 289 16.78 -14.59 25.75
N GLN A 290 17.52 -13.50 25.88
CA GLN A 290 17.35 -12.50 26.95
C GLN A 290 16.52 -11.31 26.45
N VAL A 291 15.80 -10.63 27.35
CA VAL A 291 14.97 -9.48 26.97
C VAL A 291 15.82 -8.35 26.39
N GLU A 292 16.93 -8.04 27.06
CA GLU A 292 17.80 -6.91 26.72
C GLU A 292 18.46 -7.09 25.34
N GLU A 293 18.75 -8.34 24.95
CA GLU A 293 19.31 -8.59 23.62
C GLU A 293 18.27 -8.43 22.51
N VAL A 294 17.00 -8.78 22.75
CA VAL A 294 15.93 -8.56 21.76
C VAL A 294 15.64 -7.06 21.64
N GLU A 295 15.52 -6.34 22.75
CA GLU A 295 15.34 -4.89 22.72
C GLU A 295 16.49 -4.17 22.00
N SER A 296 17.73 -4.60 22.23
CA SER A 296 18.91 -4.11 21.51
C SER A 296 18.79 -4.41 20.01
N LEU A 297 18.46 -5.65 19.64
CA LEU A 297 18.29 -6.05 18.25
C LEU A 297 17.25 -5.19 17.52
N LEU A 298 16.08 -4.94 18.12
CA LEU A 298 15.02 -4.14 17.49
C LEU A 298 15.50 -2.71 17.20
N LYS A 299 16.25 -2.09 18.13
CA LYS A 299 16.88 -0.77 17.93
C LYS A 299 17.92 -0.79 16.81
N LEU A 300 18.77 -1.82 16.76
CA LEU A 300 19.80 -1.97 15.74
C LEU A 300 19.20 -2.16 14.35
N VAL A 301 18.18 -3.01 14.24
CA VAL A 301 17.42 -3.24 13.01
C VAL A 301 16.72 -1.96 12.53
N GLY A 302 16.12 -1.19 13.44
CA GLY A 302 15.52 0.10 13.12
C GLY A 302 16.54 1.09 12.53
N ARG A 303 17.75 1.17 13.11
CA ARG A 303 18.87 1.99 12.61
C ARG A 303 19.38 1.52 11.25
N LEU A 304 19.58 0.21 11.08
CA LEU A 304 19.98 -0.40 9.81
C LEU A 304 18.95 -0.09 8.71
N GLY A 305 17.66 -0.18 9.04
CA GLY A 305 16.60 0.18 8.10
C GLY A 305 16.66 1.64 7.67
N SER A 306 16.95 2.56 8.61
CA SER A 306 16.93 4.00 8.31
C SER A 306 18.11 4.35 7.42
N TYR A 307 19.26 3.78 7.75
CA TYR A 307 20.47 3.92 6.95
C TYR A 307 20.27 3.37 5.54
N LEU A 308 19.76 2.15 5.39
CA LEU A 308 19.55 1.53 4.08
C LEU A 308 18.59 2.34 3.19
N SER A 309 17.44 2.77 3.72
CA SER A 309 16.50 3.62 2.98
C SER A 309 17.18 4.92 2.52
N ASN A 310 17.83 5.64 3.43
CA ASN A 310 18.48 6.90 3.12
C ASN A 310 19.58 6.77 2.06
N GLU A 311 20.38 5.69 2.11
CA GLU A 311 21.44 5.47 1.13
C GLU A 311 20.89 5.08 -0.24
N LEU A 312 19.83 4.26 -0.31
CA LEU A 312 19.18 3.90 -1.58
C LEU A 312 18.47 5.08 -2.25
N ASP A 313 17.87 5.97 -1.46
CA ASP A 313 17.23 7.19 -1.96
C ASP A 313 18.25 8.15 -2.59
N LYS A 314 19.48 8.19 -2.04
CA LYS A 314 20.60 9.01 -2.56
C LYS A 314 21.23 8.47 -3.84
N LEU A 315 21.02 7.20 -4.19
CA LEU A 315 21.55 6.64 -5.43
C LEU A 315 20.89 7.33 -6.62
N SER A 316 21.71 7.90 -7.49
CA SER A 316 21.32 8.48 -8.78
C SER A 316 21.03 7.40 -9.81
#